data_AF-A0A2S3QUK5-F1
#
_entry.id   AF-A0A2S3QUK5-F1
#
_cell.length_a   1.000
_cell.length_b   1.000
_cell.length_c   1.000
_cell.angle_alpha   90.00
_cell.angle_beta   90.00
_cell.angle_gamma   90.00
#
_symmetry.space_group_name_H-M   'P 1'
#
loop_
_entity.id
_entity.type
_entity.pdbx_description
1 polymer ?
#
loop_
_entity_poly.entity_id
_entity_poly.type
_entity_poly.pdbx_seq_one_letter_code
_entity_poly.pdbx_strand_id
1 'polypeptide(L)'
;MYKLIAIYKIPNDIDAWEKHYAQVHTPLVKKVPSMKELRLNRITGTPRGASDLHVIAEMVFENKDDFKVGMSSEENMACGKDLFNFAKEIVSIHFAKEEVITL
;
A
#
# COMPACT_ATOMS: atom_id res chain seq x y z
N MET A 1 6.86 14.42 2.58
CA MET A 1 5.59 13.93 1.99
C MET A 1 4.75 13.23 3.06
N TYR A 2 3.48 12.96 2.81
CA TYR A 2 2.61 12.15 3.69
C TYR A 2 2.25 10.84 2.98
N LYS A 3 2.15 9.75 3.74
CA LYS A 3 1.96 8.41 3.18
C LYS A 3 0.92 7.60 3.94
N LEU A 4 0.20 6.79 3.19
CA LEU A 4 -0.41 5.56 3.69
C LEU A 4 0.50 4.40 3.27
N ILE A 5 0.94 3.59 4.22
CA ILE A 5 1.84 2.45 3.99
C ILE A 5 1.07 1.18 4.28
N ALA A 6 1.05 0.26 3.31
CA ALA A 6 0.50 -1.09 3.46
C ALA A 6 1.64 -2.11 3.40
N ILE A 7 1.77 -2.90 4.47
CA ILE A 7 2.79 -3.95 4.59
C ILE A 7 2.09 -5.30 4.55
N TYR A 8 2.42 -6.11 3.55
CA TYR A 8 1.82 -7.42 3.33
C TYR A 8 2.79 -8.53 3.71
N LYS A 9 2.35 -9.45 4.55
CA LYS A 9 3.00 -10.75 4.75
C LYS A 9 2.86 -11.64 3.51
N ILE A 10 3.65 -12.70 3.44
CA ILE A 10 3.54 -13.72 2.37
C ILE A 10 2.12 -14.31 2.35
N PRO A 11 1.37 -14.16 1.25
CA PRO A 11 0.05 -14.78 1.11
C PRO A 11 0.17 -16.30 0.93
N ASN A 12 -0.88 -17.04 1.29
CA ASN A 12 -0.93 -18.49 1.10
C ASN A 12 -0.90 -18.89 -0.38
N ASP A 13 -1.42 -18.03 -1.26
CA ASP A 13 -1.41 -18.18 -2.72
C ASP A 13 -0.90 -16.87 -3.35
N ILE A 14 0.37 -16.87 -3.75
CA ILE A 14 1.05 -15.69 -4.29
C ILE A 14 0.49 -15.32 -5.67
N ASP A 15 0.22 -16.29 -6.53
CA ASP A 15 -0.23 -16.02 -7.91
C ASP A 15 -1.63 -15.42 -7.91
N ALA A 16 -2.54 -15.95 -7.08
CA ALA A 16 -3.88 -15.39 -6.91
C ALA A 16 -3.82 -13.96 -6.32
N TRP A 17 -2.95 -13.74 -5.33
CA TRP A 17 -2.74 -12.44 -4.72
C TRP A 17 -2.20 -11.42 -5.74
N GLU A 18 -1.14 -11.75 -6.49
CA GLU A 18 -0.54 -10.87 -7.50
C GLU A 18 -1.54 -10.50 -8.60
N LYS A 19 -2.32 -11.48 -9.06
CA LYS A 19 -3.35 -11.27 -10.06
C LYS A 19 -4.42 -10.30 -9.55
N HIS A 20 -4.95 -10.52 -8.35
CA HIS A 20 -5.95 -9.62 -7.75
C HIS A 20 -5.37 -8.23 -7.49
N TYR A 21 -4.15 -8.17 -6.97
CA TYR A 21 -3.46 -6.93 -6.67
C TYR A 21 -3.27 -6.08 -7.92
N ALA A 22 -2.85 -6.68 -9.04
CA ALA A 22 -2.62 -5.98 -10.30
C ALA A 22 -3.92 -5.61 -11.04
N GLN A 23 -4.90 -6.51 -11.07
CA GLN A 23 -6.09 -6.37 -11.92
C GLN A 23 -7.28 -5.69 -11.23
N VAL A 24 -7.34 -5.73 -9.90
CA VAL A 24 -8.47 -5.19 -9.12
C VAL A 24 -7.99 -4.10 -8.17
N HIS A 25 -7.06 -4.44 -7.27
CA HIS A 25 -6.69 -3.54 -6.19
C HIS A 25 -5.96 -2.28 -6.69
N THR A 26 -4.92 -2.45 -7.53
CA THR A 26 -4.14 -1.33 -8.07
C THR A 26 -5.00 -0.33 -8.86
N PRO A 27 -5.94 -0.75 -9.73
CA PRO A 27 -6.90 0.16 -10.35
C PRO A 27 -7.78 0.95 -9.37
N LEU A 28 -8.15 0.37 -8.22
CA LEU A 28 -8.87 1.10 -7.16
C LEU A 28 -7.97 2.13 -6.48
N VAL A 29 -6.76 1.73 -6.10
CA VAL A 29 -5.76 2.61 -5.48
C VAL A 29 -5.49 3.83 -6.38
N LYS A 30 -5.34 3.63 -7.69
CA LYS A 30 -5.10 4.71 -8.67
C LYS A 30 -6.23 5.75 -8.76
N LYS A 31 -7.43 5.43 -8.29
CA LYS A 31 -8.56 6.38 -8.26
C LYS A 31 -8.55 7.27 -7.03
N VAL A 32 -7.75 6.96 -6.01
CA VAL A 32 -7.68 7.77 -4.78
C VAL A 32 -7.20 9.19 -5.15
N PRO A 33 -7.99 10.24 -4.84
CA PRO A 33 -7.66 11.60 -5.23
C PRO A 33 -6.43 12.11 -4.49
N SER A 34 -5.74 13.09 -5.09
CA SER A 34 -4.52 13.72 -4.59
C SER A 34 -3.29 12.80 -4.37
N MET A 35 -3.43 11.48 -4.58
CA MET A 35 -2.29 10.57 -4.55
C MET A 35 -1.37 10.83 -5.74
N LYS A 36 -0.10 11.07 -5.48
CA LYS A 36 0.91 11.36 -6.50
C LYS A 36 1.51 10.10 -7.08
N GLU A 37 1.83 9.15 -6.20
CA GLU A 37 2.54 7.94 -6.57
C GLU A 37 2.03 6.75 -5.76
N LEU A 38 2.06 5.58 -6.39
CA LEU A 38 2.03 4.29 -5.73
C LEU A 38 3.42 3.66 -5.91
N ARG A 39 4.17 3.51 -4.82
CA ARG A 39 5.46 2.83 -4.84
C ARG A 39 5.29 1.42 -4.30
N LEU A 40 5.75 0.43 -5.04
CA LEU A 40 5.71 -0.97 -4.64
C LEU A 40 7.13 -1.46 -4.39
N ASN A 41 7.40 -1.87 -3.15
CA ASN A 41 8.65 -2.49 -2.75
C ASN A 41 8.41 -3.98 -2.60
N ARG A 42 8.81 -4.76 -3.61
CA ARG A 42 8.73 -6.23 -3.57
C ARG A 42 9.90 -6.76 -2.75
N ILE A 43 9.60 -7.48 -1.68
CA ILE A 43 10.60 -7.89 -0.70
C ILE A 43 11.32 -9.14 -1.21
N THR A 44 12.65 -9.08 -1.25
CA THR A 44 13.51 -10.18 -1.73
C THR A 44 14.15 -10.97 -0.60
N GLY A 45 14.05 -10.49 0.66
CA GLY A 45 14.62 -11.13 1.84
C GLY A 45 14.97 -10.14 2.94
N THR A 46 15.80 -10.60 3.87
CA THR A 46 16.40 -9.82 4.96
C THR A 46 17.90 -10.12 5.03
N PRO A 47 18.72 -9.33 5.75
CA PRO A 47 20.13 -9.66 5.98
C PRO A 47 20.38 -11.03 6.62
N ARG A 48 19.35 -11.63 7.24
CA ARG A 48 19.41 -12.95 7.88
C ARG A 48 18.81 -14.08 7.01
N GLY A 49 18.41 -13.81 5.77
CA GLY A 49 17.82 -14.80 4.86
C GLY A 49 16.41 -14.42 4.40
N ALA A 50 15.45 -15.33 4.52
CA ALA A 50 14.08 -15.07 4.07
C ALA A 50 13.38 -13.99 4.92
N SER A 51 12.47 -13.24 4.30
CA SER A 51 11.52 -12.35 4.98
C SER A 51 10.17 -13.03 5.10
N ASP A 52 9.37 -12.62 6.08
CA ASP A 52 7.94 -12.96 6.15
C ASP A 52 7.05 -11.96 5.38
N LEU A 53 7.66 -10.92 4.79
CA LEU A 53 6.99 -9.90 4.00
C LEU A 53 7.07 -10.20 2.50
N HIS A 54 6.00 -9.87 1.80
CA HIS A 54 5.88 -10.00 0.34
C HIS A 54 6.06 -8.66 -0.36
N VAL A 55 5.26 -7.65 0.04
CA VAL A 55 5.25 -6.31 -0.57
C VAL A 55 5.07 -5.25 0.51
N ILE A 56 5.75 -4.12 0.35
CA ILE A 56 5.42 -2.85 1.02
C ILE A 56 4.94 -1.88 -0.06
N ALA A 57 3.68 -1.47 0.04
CA ALA A 57 3.10 -0.46 -0.83
C ALA A 57 3.05 0.89 -0.11
N GLU A 58 3.50 1.95 -0.78
CA GLU A 58 3.42 3.33 -0.30
C GLU A 58 2.52 4.13 -1.23
N MET A 59 1.42 4.64 -0.70
CA MET A 59 0.61 5.66 -1.37
C MET A 59 1.10 7.03 -0.92
N VAL A 60 1.69 7.78 -1.85
CA VAL A 60 2.43 9.01 -1.57
C VAL A 60 1.58 10.23 -1.91
N PHE A 61 1.52 11.17 -0.97
CA PHE A 61 0.82 12.44 -1.08
C PHE A 61 1.80 13.58 -0.82
N GLU A 62 1.64 14.68 -1.55
CA GLU A 62 2.56 15.83 -1.48
C GLU A 62 2.62 16.41 -0.06
N ASN A 63 1.44 16.72 0.51
CA ASN A 63 1.28 17.39 1.79
C ASN A 63 0.13 16.78 2.62
N LYS A 64 -0.06 17.31 3.84
CA LYS A 64 -1.05 16.79 4.79
C LYS A 64 -2.49 16.95 4.33
N ASP A 65 -2.80 18.01 3.60
CA ASP A 65 -4.18 18.29 3.18
C ASP A 65 -4.56 17.42 1.98
N ASP A 66 -3.65 17.22 1.03
CA ASP A 66 -3.78 16.21 -0.03
C ASP A 66 -4.00 14.81 0.54
N PHE A 67 -3.25 14.44 1.57
CA PHE A 67 -3.42 13.18 2.28
C PHE A 67 -4.83 13.05 2.88
N LYS A 68 -5.33 14.09 3.56
CA LYS A 68 -6.69 14.06 4.13
C LYS A 68 -7.75 13.90 3.04
N VAL A 69 -7.64 14.64 1.94
CA VAL A 69 -8.57 14.55 0.80
C VAL A 69 -8.60 13.12 0.24
N GLY A 70 -7.43 12.52 0.02
CA GLY A 70 -7.32 11.13 -0.40
C GLY A 70 -7.98 10.17 0.57
N MET A 71 -7.69 10.31 1.87
CA MET A 71 -8.20 9.38 2.90
C MET A 71 -9.70 9.47 3.14
N SER A 72 -10.31 10.64 2.99
CA SER A 72 -11.76 10.85 3.20
C SER A 72 -12.62 10.51 1.97
N SER A 73 -12.00 10.12 0.86
CA SER A 73 -12.67 9.88 -0.42
C SER A 73 -13.48 8.58 -0.48
N GLU A 74 -14.48 8.54 -1.35
CA GLU A 74 -15.24 7.31 -1.63
C GLU A 74 -14.37 6.24 -2.29
N GLU A 75 -13.41 6.67 -3.10
CA GLU A 75 -12.43 5.81 -3.76
C GLU A 75 -11.52 5.11 -2.75
N ASN A 76 -11.05 5.81 -1.71
CA ASN A 76 -10.27 5.20 -0.64
C ASN A 76 -11.12 4.23 0.20
N MET A 77 -12.39 4.54 0.46
CA MET A 77 -13.31 3.60 1.11
C MET A 77 -13.52 2.33 0.28
N ALA A 78 -13.68 2.46 -1.05
CA ALA A 78 -13.80 1.30 -1.95
C ALA A 78 -12.51 0.46 -1.97
N CYS A 79 -11.35 1.12 -2.04
CA CYS A 79 -10.04 0.47 -1.94
C CYS A 79 -9.87 -0.30 -0.62
N GLY A 80 -10.28 0.30 0.50
CA GLY A 80 -10.27 -0.35 1.81
C GLY A 80 -11.19 -1.57 1.86
N LYS A 81 -12.41 -1.50 1.32
CA LYS A 81 -13.33 -2.65 1.26
C LYS A 81 -12.72 -3.82 0.49
N ASP A 82 -12.12 -3.56 -0.67
CA ASP A 82 -11.42 -4.58 -1.44
C ASP A 82 -10.25 -5.17 -0.64
N LEU A 83 -9.41 -4.32 -0.05
CA LEU A 83 -8.27 -4.74 0.79
C LEU A 83 -8.68 -5.72 1.89
N PHE A 84 -9.76 -5.43 2.61
CA PHE A 84 -10.25 -6.30 3.68
C PHE A 84 -10.78 -7.64 3.16
N ASN A 85 -11.20 -7.72 1.90
CA ASN A 85 -11.68 -8.98 1.32
C ASN A 85 -10.52 -9.94 1.00
N PHE A 86 -9.42 -9.46 0.42
CA PHE A 86 -8.35 -10.35 -0.05
C PHE A 86 -7.11 -10.42 0.86
N ALA A 87 -6.87 -9.42 1.72
CA ALA A 87 -5.60 -9.31 2.44
C ALA A 87 -5.72 -9.04 3.95
N LYS A 88 -6.92 -8.99 4.54
CA LYS A 88 -7.13 -8.60 5.96
C LYS A 88 -6.24 -9.31 7.00
N GLU A 89 -5.93 -10.58 6.79
CA GLU A 89 -5.13 -11.38 7.75
C GLU A 89 -3.62 -11.17 7.59
N ILE A 90 -3.19 -10.57 6.48
CA ILE A 90 -1.77 -10.45 6.11
C ILE A 90 -1.31 -9.01 5.94
N VAL A 91 -2.23 -8.04 5.92
CA VAL A 91 -1.90 -6.62 5.75
C VAL A 91 -1.87 -5.87 7.08
N SER A 92 -0.91 -4.96 7.23
CA SER A 92 -0.96 -3.89 8.22
C SER A 92 -0.87 -2.53 7.54
N ILE A 93 -1.61 -1.56 8.08
CA ILE A 93 -1.78 -0.23 7.49
C ILE A 93 -1.27 0.83 8.46
N HIS A 94 -0.43 1.75 7.97
CA HIS A 94 0.23 2.77 8.79
C HIS A 94 0.21 4.13 8.11
N PHE A 95 0.06 5.19 8.90
CA PHE A 95 0.23 6.56 8.44
C PHE A 95 1.65 7.03 8.72
N ALA A 96 2.31 7.64 7.74
CA ALA A 96 3.66 8.13 7.90
C ALA A 96 3.82 9.55 7.34
N LYS A 97 4.65 10.34 8.01
CA LYS A 97 5.26 11.54 7.44
C LYS A 97 6.68 11.15 7.02
N GLU A 98 6.98 11.30 5.74
CA GLU A 98 8.32 11.05 5.23
C GLU A 98 9.22 12.27 5.47
N GLU A 99 10.39 11.99 6.05
CA GLU A 99 11.49 12.93 6.21
C GLU A 99 12.70 12.36 5.48
N VAL A 100 13.25 13.12 4.53
CA VAL A 100 14.42 12.71 3.74
C VAL A 100 15.65 13.40 4.33
N ILE A 101 16.61 12.59 4.79
CA ILE A 101 17.89 13.05 5.30
C ILE A 101 18.95 12.70 4.25
N THR A 102 19.56 13.72 3.66
CA THR A 102 20.70 13.55 2.75
C THR A 102 21.96 13.30 3.58
N LEU A 103 22.75 12.30 3.19
CA LEU A 103 24.00 11.90 3.85
C LEU A 103 25.23 12.48 3.16
#